data_AF-A9MMB6-F1
#
_entry.id   AF-A9MMB6-F1
#
_cell.length_a   1.000
_cell.length_b   1.000
_cell.length_c   1.000
_cell.angle_alpha   90.00
_cell.angle_beta   90.00
_cell.angle_gamma   90.00
#
_symmetry.space_group_name_H-M   'P 1'
#
loop_
_entity.id
_entity.type
_entity.pdbx_description
1 polymer ?
#
loop_
_entity_poly.entity_id
_entity_poly.type
_entity_poly.pdbx_seq_one_letter_code
_entity_poly.pdbx_strand_id
1 'polypeptide(L)' 'MTIAERLRQEGHRNGLQQGKQESQRLAALRIARAMLTDGFDRDTVLRVTGLAPADLTSESH' A
#
# COMPACT_ATOMS: atom_id res chain seq x y z
N MET A 1 -4.90 21.04 -28.14
CA MET A 1 -4.25 20.34 -27.01
C MET A 1 -2.76 20.32 -27.25
N THR A 2 -2.00 20.92 -26.36
CA THR A 2 -0.55 21.05 -26.45
C THR A 2 0.16 19.90 -25.74
N ILE A 3 1.41 19.61 -26.14
CA ILE A 3 2.24 18.52 -25.58
C ILE A 3 2.37 18.65 -24.04
N ALA A 4 2.38 19.89 -23.52
CA ALA A 4 2.42 20.17 -22.08
C ALA A 4 1.13 19.80 -21.33
N GLU A 5 -0.03 19.79 -21.98
CA GLU A 5 -1.28 19.31 -21.36
C GLU A 5 -1.33 17.78 -21.27
N ARG A 6 -0.77 17.09 -22.27
CA ARG A 6 -0.70 15.62 -22.28
C ARG A 6 0.25 15.09 -21.20
N LEU A 7 1.43 15.68 -21.07
CA LEU A 7 2.40 15.36 -19.99
C LEU A 7 1.82 15.58 -18.59
N ARG A 8 1.08 16.68 -18.38
CA ARG A 8 0.42 16.93 -17.08
C ARG A 8 -0.69 15.91 -16.81
N GLN A 9 -1.51 15.54 -17.81
CA GLN A 9 -2.55 14.52 -17.62
C GLN A 9 -1.98 13.14 -17.32
N GLU A 10 -0.92 12.71 -18.00
CA GLU A 10 -0.24 11.44 -17.72
C GLU A 10 0.41 11.44 -16.33
N GLY A 11 1.12 12.51 -15.98
CA GLY A 11 1.71 12.64 -14.64
C GLY A 11 0.66 12.64 -13.53
N HIS A 12 -0.49 13.29 -13.73
CA HIS A 12 -1.56 13.30 -12.75
C HIS A 12 -2.24 11.93 -12.61
N ARG A 13 -2.49 11.23 -13.73
CA ARG A 13 -3.06 9.88 -13.70
C ARG A 13 -2.14 8.88 -13.02
N ASN A 14 -0.85 8.93 -13.33
CA ASN A 14 0.14 8.05 -12.71
C ASN A 14 0.30 8.36 -11.23
N GLY A 15 0.43 9.64 -10.86
CA GLY A 15 0.55 10.06 -9.46
C GLY A 15 -0.69 9.71 -8.61
N LEU A 16 -1.90 9.85 -9.18
CA LEU A 16 -3.14 9.45 -8.51
C LEU A 16 -3.23 7.93 -8.33
N GLN A 17 -2.81 7.15 -9.32
CA GLN A 17 -2.86 5.70 -9.25
C GLN A 17 -1.82 5.15 -8.28
N GLN A 18 -0.59 5.67 -8.32
CA GLN A 18 0.47 5.35 -7.38
C GLN A 18 0.08 5.77 -5.96
N GLY A 19 -0.42 6.99 -5.75
CA GLY A 19 -0.85 7.44 -4.42
C GLY A 19 -2.02 6.62 -3.84
N LYS A 20 -2.95 6.14 -4.68
CA LYS A 20 -4.03 5.25 -4.24
C LYS A 20 -3.51 3.86 -3.84
N GLN A 21 -2.61 3.27 -4.62
CA GLN A 21 -2.00 1.98 -4.25
C GLN A 21 -1.15 2.11 -2.99
N GLU A 22 -0.32 3.15 -2.90
CA GLU A 22 0.54 3.41 -1.75
C GLU A 22 -0.27 3.61 -0.47
N SER A 23 -1.35 4.42 -0.54
CA SER A 23 -2.21 4.68 0.63
C SER A 23 -2.98 3.44 1.09
N GLN A 24 -3.45 2.60 0.17
CA GLN A 24 -4.08 1.33 0.52
C GLN A 24 -3.08 0.37 1.17
N ARG A 25 -1.87 0.28 0.62
CA ARG A 25 -0.80 -0.56 1.15
C ARG A 25 -0.36 -0.10 2.55
N LEU A 26 -0.14 1.20 2.74
CA LEU A 26 0.18 1.81 4.03
C LEU A 26 -0.92 1.57 5.06
N ALA A 27 -2.20 1.68 4.68
CA ALA A 27 -3.31 1.41 5.59
C ALA A 27 -3.33 -0.06 6.04
N ALA A 28 -3.14 -1.00 5.12
CA ALA A 28 -3.07 -2.42 5.42
C ALA A 28 -1.88 -2.76 6.33
N LEU A 29 -0.71 -2.18 6.07
CA LEU A 29 0.49 -2.34 6.91
C LEU A 29 0.28 -1.78 8.33
N ARG A 30 -0.36 -0.62 8.45
CA ARG A 30 -0.65 -0.01 9.75
C ARG A 30 -1.59 -0.87 10.60
N ILE A 31 -2.61 -1.46 9.95
CA ILE A 31 -3.53 -2.42 10.60
C ILE A 31 -2.75 -3.68 11.00
N ALA A 32 -1.93 -4.22 10.09
CA ALA A 32 -1.11 -5.40 10.36
C ALA A 32 -0.19 -5.20 11.56
N ARG A 33 0.45 -4.04 11.67
CA ARG A 33 1.33 -3.68 12.79
C ARG A 33 0.57 -3.63 14.12
N ALA A 34 -0.62 -3.01 14.12
CA ALA A 34 -1.48 -2.95 15.30
C ALA A 34 -1.89 -4.36 15.75
N MET A 35 -2.34 -5.20 14.82
CA MET A 35 -2.72 -6.59 15.13
C MET A 35 -1.54 -7.41 15.66
N LEU A 36 -0.34 -7.30 15.06
CA LEU A 36 0.84 -7.98 15.59
C LEU A 36 1.21 -7.51 17.00
N THR A 37 1.04 -6.21 17.29
CA THR A 37 1.27 -5.63 18.62
C THR A 37 0.25 -6.14 19.63
N ASP A 38 -1.01 -6.31 19.20
CA ASP A 38 -2.09 -6.88 20.00
C ASP A 38 -1.97 -8.40 20.20
N GLY A 39 -0.94 -9.03 19.63
CA GLY A 39 -0.64 -10.46 19.80
C GLY A 39 -1.35 -11.39 18.82
N PHE A 40 -1.88 -10.87 17.71
CA PHE A 40 -2.45 -11.71 16.65
C PHE A 40 -1.35 -12.47 15.91
N ASP A 41 -1.65 -13.71 15.56
CA ASP A 41 -0.76 -14.55 14.75
C ASP A 41 -0.61 -13.99 13.33
N ARG A 42 0.58 -14.13 12.75
CA ARG A 42 0.93 -13.63 11.43
C ARG A 42 -0.03 -14.14 10.35
N ASP A 43 -0.47 -15.40 10.42
CA ASP A 43 -1.44 -15.97 9.48
C ASP A 43 -2.82 -15.30 9.56
N THR A 44 -3.23 -14.89 10.76
CA THR A 44 -4.48 -14.14 10.96
C THR A 44 -4.36 -12.73 10.41
N VAL A 45 -3.23 -12.08 10.66
CA VAL A 45 -2.94 -10.74 10.12
C VAL A 45 -2.95 -10.74 8.60
N LEU A 46 -2.31 -11.73 7.97
CA LEU A 46 -2.29 -11.89 6.51
C LEU A 46 -3.70 -12.04 5.92
N ARG A 47 -4.54 -12.90 6.53
CA ARG A 47 -5.93 -13.08 6.08
C ARG A 47 -6.78 -11.82 6.21
N VAL A 48 -6.65 -11.08 7.32
CA VAL A 48 -7.48 -9.91 7.61
C VAL A 48 -7.06 -8.70 6.77
N THR A 49 -5.75 -8.49 6.61
CA THR A 49 -5.22 -7.34 5.86
C THR A 49 -5.13 -7.59 4.36
N GLY A 50 -5.18 -8.85 3.92
CA GLY A 50 -5.02 -9.23 2.51
C GLY A 50 -3.60 -8.97 1.98
N LEU A 51 -2.63 -8.69 2.86
CA LEU A 51 -1.23 -8.49 2.50
C LEU A 51 -0.61 -9.81 2.07
N ALA A 52 0.35 -9.75 1.15
CA ALA A 52 1.19 -10.91 0.86
C ALA A 52 2.20 -11.11 2.01
N PRO A 53 2.66 -12.35 2.24
CA PRO A 53 3.75 -12.62 3.20
C PRO A 53 4.98 -11.75 2.93
N ALA A 54 5.30 -11.51 1.66
CA ALA A 54 6.40 -10.66 1.23
C ALA A 54 6.24 -9.19 1.68
N ASP A 55 5.03 -8.64 1.67
CA ASP A 55 4.77 -7.26 2.07
C ASP A 55 5.05 -7.03 3.56
N LEU A 56 4.66 -8.00 4.40
CA LEU A 56 4.94 -7.96 5.84
C LEU A 56 6.42 -8.13 6.18
N THR A 57 7.20 -8.79 5.33
CA THR A 57 8.63 -9.04 5.57
C THR A 57 9.51 -7.89 5.05
N SER A 58 9.04 -7.18 4.03
CA SER A 58 9.80 -6.10 3.37
C SER A 58 10.01 -4.85 4.23
N GLU A 59 9.26 -4.71 5.33
CA GLU A 59 9.41 -3.58 6.28
C GLU A 59 10.40 -3.86 7.42
N SER A 60 11.13 -4.98 7.38
CA SER A 60 12.11 -5.36 8.41
C SER A 60 13.55 -4.96 8.07
N HIS A 61 13.76 -3.99 7.18
CA HIS A 61 15.10 -3.55 6.75
C HIS A 61 15.47 -2.18 7.32
#